data_AF-A0A650CRW1-F1
#
_entry.id   AF-A0A650CRW1-F1
#
_cell.length_a   1.000
_cell.length_b   1.000
_cell.length_c   1.000
_cell.angle_alpha   90.00
_cell.angle_beta   90.00
_cell.angle_gamma   90.00
#
_symmetry.space_group_name_H-M   'P 1'
#
loop_
_entity.id
_entity.type
_entity.pdbx_description
1 polymer ?
#
loop_
_entity_poly.entity_id
_entity_poly.type
_entity_poly.pdbx_seq_one_letter_code
_entity_poly.pdbx_strand_id
1 'polypeptide(L)'
;MALELENLERRYLDEKGFRIYERPTNGYEIAFRYIPINSVKEIIVYKIENGKETQIAQFSSLDNPLDVAKSLEEYPQGLTQEVLQLLK
;
A
#
# COMPACT_ATOMS: atom_id res chain seq x y z
N MET A 1 14.37 -23.56 -9.18
CA MET A 1 14.55 -22.15 -8.78
C MET A 1 13.24 -21.69 -8.20
N ALA A 2 13.08 -21.76 -6.89
CA ALA A 2 11.84 -21.44 -6.18
C ALA A 2 12.23 -20.73 -4.88
N LEU A 3 12.65 -19.49 -5.01
CA LEU A 3 12.69 -18.49 -3.95
C LEU A 3 12.10 -17.23 -4.57
N GLU A 4 11.57 -16.31 -3.77
CA GLU A 4 11.00 -15.00 -4.16
C GLU A 4 9.47 -14.89 -4.27
N LEU A 5 8.70 -15.74 -3.57
CA LEU A 5 7.27 -15.51 -3.32
C LEU A 5 6.93 -15.22 -1.84
N GLU A 6 7.93 -15.12 -0.96
CA GLU A 6 7.71 -15.33 0.48
C GLU A 6 7.43 -14.09 1.35
N ASN A 7 7.42 -12.85 0.84
CA ASN A 7 7.15 -11.68 1.71
C ASN A 7 6.30 -10.61 1.03
N LEU A 8 5.13 -10.99 0.51
CA LEU A 8 4.09 -10.01 0.19
C LEU A 8 3.25 -9.79 1.46
N GLU A 9 3.58 -8.76 2.22
CA GLU A 9 2.80 -8.35 3.37
C GLU A 9 1.62 -7.48 2.93
N ARG A 10 0.52 -7.54 3.67
CA ARG A 10 -0.70 -6.76 3.38
C ARG A 10 -1.19 -6.07 4.64
N ARG A 11 -1.64 -4.82 4.49
CA ARG A 11 -2.34 -4.06 5.52
C ARG A 11 -3.69 -3.59 4.99
N TYR A 12 -4.68 -3.63 5.85
CA TYR A 12 -6.03 -3.20 5.54
C TYR A 12 -6.36 -1.91 6.27
N LEU A 13 -7.03 -0.99 5.58
CA LEU A 13 -7.60 0.21 6.19
C LEU A 13 -9.08 0.33 5.86
N ASP A 14 -9.85 0.90 6.79
CA ASP A 14 -11.25 1.26 6.53
C ASP A 14 -11.35 2.47 5.57
N GLU A 15 -12.57 2.87 5.21
CA GLU A 15 -12.84 4.02 4.33
C GLU A 15 -12.25 5.34 4.84
N LYS A 16 -12.04 5.46 6.16
CA LYS A 16 -11.47 6.65 6.79
C LYS A 16 -9.95 6.60 6.92
N GLY A 17 -9.30 5.49 6.54
CA GLY A 17 -7.84 5.33 6.59
C GLY A 17 -7.31 4.89 7.95
N PHE A 18 -8.11 4.23 8.78
CA PHE A 18 -7.67 3.56 10.01
C PHE A 18 -7.34 2.10 9.74
N ARG A 19 -6.25 1.60 10.34
CA ARG A 19 -5.88 0.19 10.23
C ARG A 19 -6.95 -0.72 10.80
N ILE A 20 -7.25 -1.78 10.07
CA ILE A 20 -8.13 -2.87 10.48
C ILE A 20 -7.41 -4.20 10.24
N TYR A 21 -7.83 -5.22 10.98
CA TYR A 21 -7.22 -6.56 10.92
C TYR A 21 -7.80 -7.43 9.82
N GLU A 22 -9.04 -7.16 9.41
CA GLU A 22 -9.79 -7.94 8.44
C GLU A 22 -9.97 -7.16 7.13
N ARG A 23 -10.12 -7.89 6.02
CA ARG A 23 -10.35 -7.29 4.70
C ARG A 23 -11.69 -6.52 4.73
N PRO A 24 -11.69 -5.21 4.48
CA PRO A 24 -12.91 -4.43 4.47
C PRO A 24 -13.75 -4.72 3.23
N THR A 25 -15.05 -4.51 3.33
CA THR A 25 -15.94 -4.47 2.15
C THR A 25 -15.78 -3.16 1.39
N ASN A 26 -15.52 -2.06 2.10
CA ASN A 26 -15.17 -0.75 1.56
C ASN A 26 -13.98 -0.19 2.33
N GLY A 27 -12.93 0.23 1.64
CA GLY A 27 -11.72 0.73 2.28
C GLY A 27 -10.50 0.60 1.37
N TYR A 28 -9.36 0.25 1.96
CA TYR A 28 -8.09 0.17 1.25
C TYR A 28 -7.30 -1.08 1.66
N GLU A 29 -6.56 -1.64 0.72
CA GLU A 29 -5.54 -2.64 0.96
C GLU A 29 -4.19 -2.07 0.48
N ILE A 30 -3.17 -2.18 1.33
CA ILE A 30 -1.80 -1.84 0.99
C ILE A 30 -1.01 -3.15 0.96
N ALA A 31 -0.61 -3.59 -0.22
CA ALA A 31 0.33 -4.68 -0.37
C ALA A 31 1.75 -4.11 -0.44
N PHE A 32 2.70 -4.69 0.26
CA PHE A 32 4.10 -4.29 0.17
C PHE A 32 5.03 -5.48 0.18
N ARG A 33 6.15 -5.35 -0.52
CA ARG A 33 7.19 -6.37 -0.57
C ARG A 33 8.56 -5.73 -0.57
N TYR A 34 9.52 -6.43 0.02
CA TYR A 34 10.92 -6.09 -0.07
C TYR A 34 11.59 -6.92 -1.16
N ILE A 35 12.17 -6.26 -2.17
CA ILE A 35 12.98 -6.90 -3.20
C ILE A 35 14.44 -6.84 -2.76
N PRO A 36 15.03 -7.95 -2.28
CA PRO A 36 16.37 -7.97 -1.74
C PRO A 36 17.45 -7.66 -2.79
N ILE A 37 17.23 -8.07 -4.05
CA ILE A 37 18.20 -7.92 -5.15
C ILE A 37 18.60 -6.46 -5.38
N ASN A 38 17.63 -5.54 -5.28
CA ASN A 38 17.85 -4.10 -5.48
C ASN A 38 17.73 -3.30 -4.17
N SER A 39 17.48 -3.96 -3.04
CA SER A 39 17.11 -3.31 -1.77
C SER A 39 15.92 -2.33 -1.90
N VAL A 40 14.98 -2.63 -2.78
CA VAL A 40 13.82 -1.78 -3.07
C VAL A 40 12.60 -2.33 -2.34
N LYS A 41 11.91 -1.48 -1.55
CA LYS A 41 10.54 -1.77 -1.12
C LYS A 41 9.56 -1.34 -2.20
N GLU A 42 8.64 -2.21 -2.57
CA GLU A 42 7.50 -1.85 -3.42
C GLU A 42 6.22 -1.86 -2.59
N ILE A 43 5.36 -0.90 -2.85
CA ILE A 43 4.06 -0.75 -2.24
C ILE A 43 3.03 -0.59 -3.35
N ILE A 44 1.96 -1.37 -3.27
CA ILE A 44 0.81 -1.31 -4.16
C ILE A 44 -0.41 -1.00 -3.31
N VAL A 45 -1.15 0.03 -3.70
CA VAL A 45 -2.34 0.46 -3.00
C VAL A 45 -3.57 0.09 -3.82
N TYR A 46 -4.48 -0.61 -3.19
CA TYR A 46 -5.76 -1.02 -3.74
C TYR A 46 -6.89 -0.32 -2.98
N LYS A 47 -7.85 0.22 -3.72
CA LYS A 47 -9.13 0.67 -3.18
C LYS A 47 -10.10 -0.51 -3.25
N ILE A 48 -10.77 -0.81 -2.15
CA ILE A 48 -11.79 -1.84 -2.08
C ILE A 48 -13.15 -1.15 -2.08
N GLU A 49 -14.00 -1.45 -3.06
CA GLU A 49 -15.38 -0.95 -3.15
C GLU A 49 -16.32 -2.13 -3.44
N ASN A 50 -17.32 -2.33 -2.58
CA ASN A 50 -18.23 -3.48 -2.63
C ASN A 50 -17.50 -4.83 -2.73
N GLY A 51 -16.40 -4.97 -2.00
CA GLY A 51 -15.53 -6.16 -1.98
C GLY A 51 -14.60 -6.32 -3.19
N LYS A 52 -14.70 -5.44 -4.20
CA LYS A 52 -13.82 -5.44 -5.37
C LYS A 52 -12.59 -4.56 -5.13
N GLU A 53 -11.42 -5.17 -5.23
CA GLU A 53 -10.13 -4.48 -5.18
C GLU A 53 -9.79 -3.85 -6.54
N THR A 54 -9.42 -2.57 -6.54
CA THR A 54 -8.97 -1.83 -7.71
C THR A 54 -7.65 -1.17 -7.38
N GLN A 55 -6.59 -1.46 -8.14
CA GLN A 55 -5.31 -0.81 -7.94
C GLN A 55 -5.43 0.69 -8.25
N ILE A 56 -5.09 1.53 -7.28
CA ILE A 56 -5.15 2.99 -7.43
C ILE A 56 -3.76 3.61 -7.55
N ALA A 57 -2.75 3.00 -6.94
CA ALA A 57 -1.39 3.52 -6.97
C ALA A 57 -0.36 2.42 -6.74
N GLN A 58 0.87 2.66 -7.19
CA GLN A 58 2.03 1.83 -6.94
C GLN A 58 3.24 2.76 -6.73
N PHE A 59 4.02 2.47 -5.70
CA PHE A 59 5.18 3.24 -5.30
C PHE A 59 6.33 2.30 -4.95
N SER A 60 7.53 2.84 -4.95
CA SER A 60 8.75 2.17 -4.57
C SER A 60 9.56 3.02 -3.59
N SER A 61 10.51 2.40 -2.90
CA SER A 61 11.43 3.10 -1.98
C SER A 61 12.33 4.13 -2.68
N LEU A 62 12.36 4.13 -4.01
CA LEU A 62 13.10 5.10 -4.83
C LEU A 62 12.27 6.34 -5.16
N ASP A 63 10.94 6.26 -4.98
CA ASP A 63 10.03 7.37 -5.25
C ASP A 63 10.15 8.46 -4.17
N ASN A 64 10.00 9.70 -4.61
CA ASN A 64 10.07 10.84 -3.71
C ASN A 64 8.82 10.88 -2.82
N PRO A 65 8.95 10.97 -1.48
CA PRO A 65 7.81 11.01 -0.57
C PRO A 65 6.82 12.14 -0.85
N LEU A 66 7.27 13.26 -1.44
CA LEU A 66 6.38 14.35 -1.85
C LEU A 66 5.48 13.96 -3.03
N ASP A 67 6.03 13.23 -4.01
CA ASP A 67 5.26 12.75 -5.16
C ASP A 67 4.27 11.67 -4.73
N VAL A 68 4.68 10.78 -3.82
CA VAL A 68 3.78 9.79 -3.19
C VAL A 68 2.61 10.49 -2.46
N ALA A 69 2.90 11.51 -1.67
CA ALA A 69 1.88 12.26 -0.94
C ALA A 69 0.90 12.98 -1.87
N LYS A 70 1.39 13.55 -2.98
CA LYS A 70 0.54 14.16 -4.02
C LYS A 70 -0.35 13.15 -4.72
N SER A 71 0.18 11.99 -5.10
CA SER A 71 -0.60 10.92 -5.73
C SER A 71 -1.71 10.36 -4.82
N LEU A 72 -1.55 10.52 -3.50
CA LEU A 72 -2.53 10.09 -2.49
C LEU A 72 -3.31 11.25 -1.85
N GLU A 73 -3.23 12.47 -2.39
CA GLU A 73 -3.85 13.67 -1.78
C GLU A 73 -5.38 13.60 -1.76
N GLU A 74 -5.99 12.94 -2.76
CA GLU A 74 -7.44 12.75 -2.86
C GLU A 74 -7.98 11.65 -1.93
N TYR A 75 -7.10 10.93 -1.22
CA TYR A 75 -7.42 9.80 -0.36
C TYR A 75 -7.30 10.18 1.13
N PRO A 76 -7.90 9.40 2.04
CA PRO A 76 -7.81 9.68 3.48
C PRO A 76 -6.35 9.77 3.95
N GLN A 77 -6.05 10.79 4.76
CA GLN A 77 -4.70 11.06 5.26
C GLN A 77 -4.05 9.85 5.95
N GLY A 78 -4.85 8.99 6.60
CA GLY A 78 -4.36 7.77 7.24
C GLY A 78 -3.72 6.80 6.25
N LEU A 79 -4.27 6.68 5.03
CA LEU A 79 -3.70 5.87 3.95
C LEU A 79 -2.32 6.40 3.55
N THR A 80 -2.23 7.71 3.29
CA THR A 80 -0.99 8.37 2.87
C THR A 80 0.10 8.24 3.93
N GLN A 81 -0.25 8.45 5.21
CA GLN A 81 0.69 8.25 6.31
C GLN A 81 1.18 6.80 6.40
N GLU A 82 0.29 5.83 6.20
CA GLU A 82 0.62 4.41 6.23
C GLU A 82 1.62 4.03 5.14
N VAL A 83 1.36 4.46 3.90
CA VAL A 83 2.24 4.24 2.74
C VAL A 83 3.61 4.88 2.99
N LEU A 84 3.65 6.13 3.44
CA LEU A 84 4.91 6.83 3.74
C LEU A 84 5.70 6.18 4.87
N GLN A 85 5.03 5.63 5.90
CA GLN A 85 5.69 4.89 6.97
C GLN A 85 6.29 3.58 6.47
N LEU A 86 5.62 2.89 5.53
CA LEU A 86 6.10 1.64 4.94
C LEU A 86 7.28 1.86 3.97
N LEU A 87 7.32 3.02 3.30
CA LEU A 87 8.43 3.40 2.39
C LEU A 87 9.70 3.82 3.12
N LYS A 88 9.62 4.23 4.40
CA LYS A 88 10.81 4.50 5.23
C LYS A 88 11.62 3.23 5.50
#